data_AF-A0A930QP36-F1
#
_entry.id   AF-A0A930QP36-F1
#
_cell.length_a   1.000
_cell.length_b   1.000
_cell.length_c   1.000
_cell.angle_alpha   90.00
_cell.angle_beta   90.00
_cell.angle_gamma   90.00
#
_symmetry.space_group_name_H-M   'P 1'
#
loop_
_entity.id
_entity.type
_entity.pdbx_description
1 polymer ?
#
loop_
_entity_poly.entity_id
_entity_poly.type
_entity_poly.pdbx_seq_one_letter_code
_entity_poly.pdbx_strand_id
1 'polypeptide(L)' 'MSAPIAEALLRYAGLGVAPYHTPGHKGGRGAHPLLRRLLTDEGLRADVSLSAELDDFHAPTGCIRAAEELAARAY' A
#
# COMPACT_ATOMS: atom_id res chain seq x y z
N MET A 1 10.57 8.36 14.02
CA MET A 1 10.16 9.15 12.84
C MET A 1 8.85 8.57 12.34
N SER A 2 7.88 9.41 11.98
CA SER A 2 6.61 8.96 11.38
C SER A 2 6.80 8.76 9.88
N ALA A 3 6.24 7.68 9.34
CA ALA A 3 6.19 7.39 7.90
C ALA A 3 4.75 7.09 7.48
N PRO A 4 3.88 8.11 7.32
CA PRO A 4 2.43 7.92 7.29
C PRO A 4 1.94 6.96 6.21
N ILE A 5 2.48 7.05 5.00
CA ILE A 5 2.09 6.16 3.89
C ILE A 5 2.55 4.72 4.14
N ALA A 6 3.78 4.51 4.61
CA ALA A 6 4.32 3.18 4.89
C ALA A 6 3.57 2.50 6.05
N GLU A 7 3.28 3.24 7.11
CA GLU A 7 2.49 2.79 8.25
C GLU A 7 1.06 2.40 7.82
N ALA A 8 0.44 3.16 6.92
CA ALA A 8 -0.87 2.84 6.38
C ALA A 8 -0.87 1.55 5.53
N LEU A 9 0.12 1.37 4.67
CA LEU A 9 0.27 0.16 3.85
C LEU A 9 0.52 -1.09 4.70
N LEU A 10 1.38 -1.00 5.72
CA LEU A 10 1.64 -2.11 6.65
C LEU A 10 0.40 -2.45 7.49
N ARG A 11 -0.34 -1.44 7.94
CA ARG A 11 -1.62 -1.65 8.61
C ARG A 11 -2.61 -2.38 7.70
N TYR A 12 -2.75 -1.93 6.45
CA TYR A 12 -3.63 -2.59 5.47
C TYR A 12 -3.21 -4.05 5.22
N ALA A 13 -1.91 -4.30 5.02
CA ALA A 13 -1.37 -5.65 4.83
C ALA A 13 -1.70 -6.59 6.00
N GLY A 14 -1.75 -6.04 7.22
CA GLY A 14 -2.13 -6.76 8.45
C GLY A 14 -3.62 -7.08 8.59
N LEU A 15 -4.51 -6.42 7.85
CA LEU A 15 -5.95 -6.68 7.89
C LEU A 15 -6.34 -8.02 7.25
N GLY A 16 -5.45 -8.63 6.48
CA GLY A 16 -5.71 -9.92 5.83
C GLY A 16 -6.76 -9.88 4.72
N VAL A 17 -7.11 -8.68 4.24
CA VAL A 17 -8.13 -8.45 3.20
C VAL A 17 -7.83 -9.31 1.96
N ALA A 18 -8.90 -9.88 1.38
CA ALA A 18 -8.86 -10.56 0.09
C ALA A 18 -9.56 -9.65 -0.94
N PRO A 19 -8.82 -8.73 -1.57
CA PRO A 19 -9.43 -7.77 -2.49
C PRO A 19 -9.92 -8.51 -3.74
N TYR A 20 -11.14 -8.23 -4.20
CA TYR A 20 -11.62 -8.73 -5.50
C TYR A 20 -11.33 -7.75 -6.65
N HIS A 21 -10.85 -6.54 -6.35
CA HIS A 21 -10.32 -5.56 -7.31
C HIS A 21 -8.84 -5.81 -7.65
N THR A 22 -8.24 -4.96 -8.48
CA THR A 22 -6.79 -4.99 -8.81
C THR A 22 -5.90 -4.76 -7.58
N PRO A 23 -4.63 -5.20 -7.59
CA PRO A 23 -3.95 -5.97 -8.63
C PRO A 23 -4.35 -7.46 -8.66
N GLY A 24 -4.01 -8.16 -9.74
CA GLY A 24 -4.39 -9.56 -9.97
C GLY A 24 -3.77 -10.59 -9.03
N HIS A 25 -2.67 -10.26 -8.33
CA HIS A 25 -2.03 -11.18 -7.38
C HIS A 25 -2.77 -11.29 -6.04
N LYS A 26 -3.79 -10.45 -5.77
CA LYS A 26 -4.70 -10.55 -4.62
C LYS A 26 -3.99 -10.65 -3.27
N GLY A 27 -3.05 -9.75 -3.01
CA GLY A 27 -2.24 -9.80 -1.79
C GLY A 27 -1.24 -10.96 -1.76
N GLY A 28 -0.86 -11.49 -2.93
CA GLY A 28 0.07 -12.60 -3.07
C GLY A 28 -0.57 -13.97 -3.29
N ARG A 29 -1.90 -14.10 -3.10
CA ARG A 29 -2.63 -15.38 -3.27
C ARG A 29 -2.60 -15.88 -4.72
N GLY A 30 -2.76 -14.97 -5.68
CA GLY A 30 -2.67 -15.23 -7.12
C GLY A 30 -1.29 -14.91 -7.72
N ALA A 31 -0.27 -14.65 -6.91
CA ALA A 31 1.04 -14.28 -7.42
C ALA A 31 1.69 -15.43 -8.19
N HIS A 32 2.10 -15.17 -9.43
CA HIS A 32 2.90 -16.10 -10.22
C HIS A 32 4.26 -16.35 -9.52
N PRO A 33 4.85 -17.57 -9.60
CA PRO A 33 6.15 -17.85 -8.98
C PRO A 33 7.27 -16.88 -9.37
N LEU A 34 7.27 -16.37 -10.62
CA LEU A 34 8.24 -15.35 -11.05
C LEU A 34 8.06 -14.02 -10.31
N LEU A 35 6.84 -13.64 -9.95
CA LEU A 35 6.58 -12.43 -9.16
C LEU A 35 7.05 -12.60 -7.72
N ARG A 36 6.80 -13.78 -7.12
CA ARG A 36 7.29 -14.11 -5.76
C ARG A 36 8.81 -14.19 -5.65
N ARG A 37 9.53 -14.30 -6.76
CA ARG A 37 11.00 -14.18 -6.76
C ARG A 37 11.49 -12.73 -6.65
N LEU A 38 10.64 -11.76 -7.00
CA LEU A 38 10.98 -10.34 -7.02
C LEU A 38 10.47 -9.62 -5.77
N LEU A 39 9.33 -10.04 -5.23
CA LEU A 39 8.63 -9.39 -4.13
C LEU A 39 8.46 -10.34 -2.94
N THR A 40 8.59 -9.80 -1.73
CA THR A 40 8.30 -10.52 -0.49
C THR A 40 6.79 -10.72 -0.33
N ASP A 41 6.37 -11.70 0.49
CA ASP A 41 4.96 -11.91 0.80
C ASP A 41 4.32 -10.70 1.51
N GLU A 42 5.07 -10.00 2.35
CA GLU A 42 4.61 -8.74 2.96
C GLU A 42 4.48 -7.63 1.91
N GLY A 43 5.47 -7.49 1.02
CA GLY A 43 5.40 -6.54 -0.09
C GLY A 43 4.20 -6.79 -0.99
N LEU A 44 3.89 -8.05 -1.32
CA LEU A 44 2.70 -8.41 -2.10
C LEU A 44 1.38 -8.12 -1.40
N ARG A 45 1.34 -8.10 -0.06
CA ARG A 45 0.15 -7.70 0.73
C ARG A 45 -0.01 -6.19 0.84
N ALA A 46 1.11 -5.46 0.78
CA ALA A 46 1.15 -4.00 0.75
C ALA A 46 0.98 -3.42 -0.67
N ASP A 47 1.13 -4.24 -1.72
CA ASP A 47 0.87 -3.84 -3.11
C ASP A 47 -0.64 -3.84 -3.40
N VAL A 48 -1.21 -2.63 -3.33
CA VAL A 48 -2.64 -2.37 -3.30
C VAL A 48 -2.97 -1.20 -4.22
N SER A 49 -4.15 -1.24 -4.83
CA SER A 49 -4.68 -0.10 -5.57
C SER A 49 -5.26 0.95 -4.63
N LEU A 50 -5.61 2.10 -5.21
CA LEU A 50 -6.45 3.11 -4.56
C LEU A 50 -7.65 2.45 -3.89
N SER A 51 -7.85 2.76 -2.62
CA SER A 51 -9.01 2.34 -1.86
C SER A 51 -9.37 3.42 -0.85
N ALA A 52 -10.66 3.51 -0.51
CA ALA A 52 -11.14 4.50 0.45
C ALA A 52 -10.50 4.33 1.83
N GLU A 53 -10.01 3.13 2.16
CA GLU A 53 -9.31 2.81 3.40
C GLU A 53 -7.84 3.28 3.44
N LEU A 54 -7.29 3.69 2.29
CA LEU A 54 -5.93 4.21 2.17
C LEU A 54 -5.94 5.71 1.94
N ASP A 55 -6.03 6.15 0.68
CA ASP A 55 -6.11 7.55 0.26
C ASP A 55 -6.25 7.63 -1.27
N ASP A 56 -6.46 8.83 -1.82
CA ASP A 56 -6.46 9.11 -3.26
C ASP A 56 -5.21 9.92 -3.67
N PHE A 57 -4.38 9.37 -4.56
CA PHE A 57 -3.19 10.07 -5.07
C PHE A 57 -3.53 11.35 -5.84
N HIS A 58 -4.72 11.44 -6.45
CA HIS A 58 -5.13 12.60 -7.26
C HIS A 58 -5.69 13.75 -6.41
N ALA A 59 -6.19 13.44 -5.21
CA ALA A 59 -6.77 14.40 -4.28
C ALA A 59 -6.47 13.96 -2.84
N PRO A 60 -5.19 14.02 -2.41
CA PRO A 60 -4.76 13.40 -1.16
C PRO A 60 -5.36 14.14 0.04
N THR A 61 -5.99 13.37 0.94
CA THR A 61 -6.59 13.92 2.17
C THR A 61 -6.17 13.19 3.43
N GLY A 62 -5.55 12.01 3.30
CA GLY A 62 -5.14 11.13 4.38
C GLY A 62 -3.63 10.92 4.46
N CYS A 63 -3.20 9.65 4.42
CA CYS A 63 -1.80 9.27 4.67
C CYS A 63 -0.84 9.78 3.59
N ILE A 64 -1.29 9.96 2.35
CA ILE A 64 -0.48 10.55 1.28
C ILE A 64 -0.23 12.01 1.61
N ARG A 65 -1.29 12.77 1.91
CA ARG A 65 -1.18 14.20 2.26
C ARG A 65 -0.24 14.42 3.45
N ALA A 66 -0.37 13.60 4.49
CA ALA A 66 0.51 13.67 5.66
C ALA A 66 1.98 13.37 5.30
N ALA A 67 2.23 12.42 4.39
CA ALA A 67 3.57 12.11 3.91
C ALA A 67 4.15 13.25 3.05
N GLU A 68 3.34 13.86 2.17
CA GLU A 68 3.74 15.01 1.36
C GLU A 68 4.07 16.23 2.22
N GLU A 69 3.27 16.54 3.24
CA GLU A 69 3.53 17.63 4.17
C GLU A 69 4.81 17.40 5.00
N LEU A 70 5.11 16.16 5.36
CA LEU A 70 6.38 15.80 6.02
C LEU A 70 7.57 16.00 5.06
N ALA A 71 7.45 15.55 3.82
CA ALA A 71 8.48 15.75 2.81
C ALA A 71 8.73 17.23 2.54
N ALA A 72 7.67 18.04 2.42
CA ALA A 72 7.76 19.49 2.21
C ALA A 72 8.35 20.27 3.39
N ARG A 73 8.40 19.70 4.60
CA ARG A 73 9.12 20.29 5.74
C ARG A 73 10.60 19.93 5.75
N ALA A 74 10.97 18.84 5.09
CA ALA A 74 12.34 18.33 5.06
C ALA A 74 13.18 18.94 3.93
N TYR A 75 12.54 19.50 2.90
CA TYR A 75 13.14 20.07 1.70
C TYR A 75 12.55 21.46 1.41
#